data_AF-A0A976HAQ3-F1
#
_entry.id   AF-A0A976HAQ3-F1
#
_cell.length_a   1.000
_cell.length_b   1.000
_cell.length_c   1.000
_cell.angle_alpha   90.00
_cell.angle_beta   90.00
_cell.angle_gamma   90.00
#
_symmetry.space_group_name_H-M   'P 1'
#
loop_
_entity.id
_entity.type
_entity.pdbx_description
1 polymer ?
#
loop_
_entity_poly.entity_id
_entity_poly.type
_entity_poly.pdbx_seq_one_letter_code
_entity_poly.pdbx_strand_id
1 'polypeptide(L)' 'QEENLVALKHGLRVMSVYRLVERAVFKTTPPAERSKLDTVWIITEADRSVTTILCPHNY' A
#
# COMPACT_ATOMS: atom_id res chain seq x y z
N GLN A 1 -8.48 9.32 0.44
CA GLN A 1 -9.17 9.03 -0.84
C GLN A 1 -8.95 10.16 -1.86
N GLU A 2 -8.91 11.42 -1.43
CA GLU A 2 -8.64 12.58 -2.29
C GLU A 2 -7.30 12.48 -3.05
N GLU A 3 -6.23 12.03 -2.38
CA GLU A 3 -4.92 11.79 -3.00
C GLU A 3 -4.98 10.81 -4.19
N ASN A 4 -5.80 9.76 -4.09
CA ASN A 4 -5.97 8.80 -5.18
C ASN A 4 -6.67 9.45 -6.38
N LEU A 5 -7.63 10.35 -6.15
CA LEU A 5 -8.31 11.08 -7.23
C LEU A 5 -7.36 12.04 -7.92
N VAL A 6 -6.50 12.73 -7.16
CA VAL A 6 -5.43 13.57 -7.71
C VAL A 6 -4.47 12.72 -8.55
N ALA A 7 -4.06 11.55 -8.03
CA ALA A 7 -3.18 10.65 -8.77
C ALA A 7 -3.79 10.23 -10.11
N LEU A 8 -5.06 9.83 -10.12
CA LEU A 8 -5.79 9.47 -11.33
C LEU A 8 -5.88 10.65 -12.32
N LYS A 9 -6.19 11.86 -11.83
CA LYS A 9 -6.34 13.05 -12.67
C LYS A 9 -5.03 13.47 -13.34
N HIS A 10 -3.91 13.28 -12.68
CA HIS A 10 -2.60 13.76 -13.13
C HIS A 10 -1.69 12.65 -13.70
N GLY A 11 -2.19 11.42 -13.87
CA GLY A 11 -1.41 10.32 -14.43
C GLY A 11 -0.33 9.78 -13.48
N LEU A 12 -0.51 9.96 -12.16
CA LEU A 12 0.40 9.43 -11.15
C LEU A 12 0.00 8.00 -10.74
N ARG A 13 0.81 7.37 -9.90
CA ARG A 13 0.54 6.04 -9.37
C ARG A 13 -0.37 6.09 -8.15
N VAL A 14 -1.28 5.15 -8.06
CA VAL A 14 -2.06 4.86 -6.85
C VAL A 14 -1.33 3.78 -6.06
N MET A 15 -1.01 4.07 -4.80
CA MET A 15 -0.37 3.14 -3.89
C MET A 15 -1.35 2.69 -2.80
N SER A 16 -1.44 1.38 -2.58
CA SER A 16 -2.18 0.77 -1.48
C SER A 16 -1.24 -0.10 -0.65
N VAL A 17 -1.42 -0.06 0.67
CA VAL A 17 -0.55 -0.75 1.63
C VAL A 17 -1.38 -1.74 2.42
N TYR A 18 -1.01 -3.02 2.38
CA TYR A 18 -1.70 -4.08 3.11
C TYR A 18 -0.74 -4.73 4.10
N ARG A 19 -1.22 -4.93 5.34
CA ARG A 19 -0.53 -5.73 6.34
C ARG A 19 -1.02 -7.18 6.26
N LEU A 20 -0.09 -8.10 6.04
CA LEU A 20 -0.33 -9.52 5.88
C LEU A 20 -0.25 -10.25 7.23
N VAL A 21 -0.96 -9.72 8.22
CA VAL A 21 -1.02 -10.31 9.56
C VAL A 21 -2.45 -10.51 10.01
N GLU A 22 -2.66 -11.37 10.99
CA GLU A 22 -3.98 -11.55 11.59
C GLU A 22 -4.51 -10.24 12.20
N ARG A 23 -5.83 -10.07 12.14
CA ARG A 23 -6.50 -8.87 12.66
C ARG A 23 -6.23 -8.64 14.15
N ALA A 24 -6.11 -9.71 14.94
CA ALA A 24 -5.79 -9.62 16.37
C ALA A 24 -4.42 -8.98 16.58
N VAL A 25 -3.40 -9.49 15.88
CA VAL A 25 -2.03 -8.97 15.90
C VAL A 25 -2.00 -7.50 15.47
N PHE A 26 -2.63 -7.15 14.34
CA PHE A 26 -2.67 -5.76 13.85
C PHE A 26 -3.30 -4.77 14.86
N LYS A 27 -4.36 -5.19 15.56
CA LYS A 27 -5.02 -4.36 16.58
C LYS A 27 -4.15 -4.13 17.80
N THR A 28 -3.37 -5.13 18.21
CA THR A 28 -2.45 -5.03 19.36
C THR A 28 -1.14 -4.32 19.02
N THR A 29 -0.71 -4.32 17.76
CA THR A 29 0.52 -3.64 17.33
C THR A 29 0.37 -2.11 17.35
N PRO A 30 1.24 -1.38 18.08
CA PRO A 30 1.25 0.08 18.11
C PRO A 30 1.45 0.68 16.71
N PRO A 31 0.79 1.81 16.34
CA PRO A 31 0.91 2.42 15.02
C PRO A 31 2.36 2.65 14.54
N ALA A 32 3.25 3.05 15.46
CA ALA A 32 4.67 3.29 15.17
C ALA A 32 5.43 2.03 14.75
N GLU A 33 4.96 0.84 15.14
CA GLU A 33 5.62 -0.43 14.85
C GLU A 33 4.98 -1.17 13.66
N ARG A 34 3.83 -0.70 13.18
CA ARG A 34 3.10 -1.38 12.09
C ARG A 34 3.88 -1.46 10.79
N SER A 35 4.89 -0.61 10.57
CA SER A 35 5.77 -0.69 9.41
C SER A 35 6.67 -1.92 9.40
N LYS A 36 6.90 -2.55 10.56
CA LYS A 36 7.71 -3.76 10.72
C LYS A 36 6.94 -5.05 10.45
N LEU A 37 5.61 -4.97 10.36
CA LEU A 37 4.76 -6.13 10.05
C LEU A 37 4.92 -6.52 8.58
N ASP A 38 4.73 -7.81 8.29
CA ASP A 38 4.68 -8.30 6.92
C ASP A 38 3.70 -7.47 6.10
N THR A 39 4.20 -6.95 4.99
CA THR A 39 3.54 -5.90 4.22
C THR A 39 3.69 -6.18 2.75
N VAL A 40 2.62 -5.94 2.02
CA VAL A 40 2.66 -5.83 0.56
C VAL A 40 2.18 -4.45 0.12
N TRP A 41 2.87 -3.88 -0.85
CA TRP A 41 2.51 -2.67 -1.56
C TRP A 41 1.92 -3.04 -2.90
N ILE A 42 0.76 -2.46 -3.21
CA ILE A 42 0.11 -2.57 -4.52
C ILE A 42 0.18 -1.19 -5.15
N ILE A 43 0.96 -1.07 -6.22
CA ILE A 43 1.16 0.17 -6.96
C ILE A 43 0.52 -0.01 -8.33
N THR A 44 -0.45 0.82 -8.67
CA THR A 44 -1.17 0.76 -9.95
C THR A 44 -1.02 2.09 -10.67
N GLU A 45 -0.65 2.03 -11.95
CA GLU A 45 -0.63 3.21 -12.82
C GLU A 45 -2.05 3.81 -12.97
N ALA A 46 -2.16 5.12 -13.19
CA ALA A 46 -3.45 5.81 -13.25
C ALA A 46 -4.40 5.23 -14.32
N ASP A 47 -3.84 4.79 -15.44
CA ASP A 47 -4.56 4.18 -16.56
C ASP A 47 -4.89 2.70 -16.34
N ARG A 48 -4.45 2.13 -15.19
CA ARG A 48 -4.61 0.72 -14.81
C ARG A 48 -3.94 -0.25 -15.78
N SER A 49 -3.02 0.21 -16.63
CA SER A 49 -2.31 -0.65 -17.58
C SER A 49 -1.37 -1.64 -16.89
N VAL A 50 -0.81 -1.24 -15.74
CA VAL A 50 0.15 -2.02 -14.98
C VAL A 50 -0.16 -1.94 -13.49
N THR A 51 -0.06 -3.09 -12.83
CA THR A 51 -0.08 -3.21 -11.37
C THR A 51 1.17 -3.96 -10.92
N THR A 52 1.93 -3.33 -10.05
CA THR A 52 3.14 -3.89 -9.45
C THR A 52 2.84 -4.27 -7.99
N ILE A 53 3.20 -5.49 -7.62
CA ILE A 53 3.07 -6.02 -6.27
C ILE A 53 4.47 -6.20 -5.70
N LEU A 54 4.74 -5.56 -4.57
CA LEU A 54 6.09 -5.48 -3.99
C LEU A 54 6.04 -5.71 -2.49
N CYS A 55 7.07 -6.34 -1.94
CA CYS A 55 7.35 -6.26 -0.52
C CYS A 55 8.24 -5.02 -0.26
N PRO A 56 8.15 -4.35 0.90
CA PRO A 56 9.00 -3.19 1.21
C PRO A 56 10.50 -3.45 1.12
N HIS A 57 10.94 -4.70 1.33
CA HIS A 57 12.35 -5.10 1.25
C HIS A 57 12.85 -5.36 -0.18
N ASN A 58 11.95 -5.36 -1.17
CA ASN A 58 12.29 -5.56 -2.60
C ASN A 58 12.36 -4.24 -3.38
N TYR A 59 12.26 -3.10 -2.69
CA TYR A 59 12.37 -1.76 -3.23
C TYR A 59 13.64 -1.10 -2.72
#